data_AF-A0A8S8Y9I1-F1
#
_entry.id   AF-A0A8S8Y9I1-F1
#
_cell.length_a   1.000
_cell.length_b   1.000
_cell.length_c   1.000
_cell.angle_alpha   90.00
_cell.angle_beta   90.00
_cell.angle_gamma   90.00
#
_symmetry.space_group_name_H-M   'P 1'
#
loop_
_entity.id
_entity.type
_entity.pdbx_description
1 polymer ?
#
loop_
_entity_poly.entity_id
_entity_poly.type
_entity_poly.pdbx_seq_one_letter_code
_entity_poly.pdbx_strand_id
1 'polypeptide(L)'
;MTTEPPCSRHPLIGAEDAWFYIGGANGAAFVLGTFLGFACLVGDSTGSFFKRRRGLKREGDISSKAPLLDTLPFAIMVFLWGQLFLGPSVLASEELRLPMLALIIITPVLHRSFNLIGYKIGWKDVPY
;
A
#
# COMPACT_ATOMS: atom_id res chain seq x y z
N MET A 1 -10.11 38.10 18.98
CA MET A 1 -10.66 36.78 18.64
C MET A 1 -10.23 36.48 17.21
N THR A 2 -9.01 35.97 17.05
CA THR A 2 -8.44 35.65 15.73
C THR A 2 -9.01 34.31 15.29
N THR A 3 -9.80 34.34 14.22
CA THR A 3 -10.32 33.14 13.57
C THR A 3 -9.15 32.46 12.86
N GLU A 4 -8.56 31.44 13.48
CA GLU A 4 -7.68 30.50 12.81
C GLU A 4 -8.42 29.94 11.59
N PRO A 5 -7.86 30.00 10.37
CA PRO A 5 -8.49 29.39 9.19
C PRO A 5 -8.65 27.88 9.43
N PRO A 6 -9.65 27.22 8.81
CA PRO A 6 -9.79 25.77 8.93
C PRO A 6 -8.49 25.12 8.48
N CYS A 7 -7.79 24.53 9.43
CA CYS A 7 -6.49 23.88 9.26
C CYS A 7 -6.59 22.84 8.15
N SER A 8 -6.20 23.21 6.93
CA SER A 8 -5.90 22.25 5.87
C SER A 8 -4.66 21.50 6.33
N ARG A 9 -4.86 20.44 7.12
CA ARG A 9 -3.76 19.62 7.62
C ARG A 9 -3.05 19.02 6.42
N HIS A 10 -1.89 19.58 6.06
CA HIS A 10 -1.04 18.98 5.06
C HIS A 10 -0.55 17.63 5.61
N PRO A 11 -0.57 16.54 4.83
CA PRO A 11 -0.21 15.21 5.32
C PRO A 11 1.25 15.09 5.80
N LEU A 12 2.08 16.12 5.57
CA LEU A 12 3.49 16.19 5.97
C LEU A 12 3.74 17.07 7.20
N ILE A 13 2.70 17.44 7.96
CA ILE A 13 2.86 18.17 9.22
C ILE A 13 3.77 17.36 10.16
N GLY A 14 4.76 18.02 10.79
CA GLY A 14 5.70 17.40 11.71
C GLY A 14 6.82 16.57 11.03
N ALA A 15 6.88 16.56 9.69
CA ALA A 15 7.95 15.91 8.95
C ALA A 15 9.07 16.88 8.51
N GLU A 16 9.08 18.12 9.00
CA GLU A 16 10.00 19.17 8.54
C GLU A 16 11.48 18.84 8.80
N ASP A 17 11.77 18.11 9.88
CA ASP A 17 13.10 17.61 10.23
C ASP A 17 13.38 16.20 9.67
N ALA A 18 12.45 15.62 8.90
CA ALA A 18 12.62 14.27 8.37
C ALA A 18 13.59 14.27 7.17
N TRP A 19 14.38 13.21 7.04
CA TRP A 19 15.37 13.05 5.96
C TRP A 19 14.78 13.14 4.55
N PHE A 20 13.49 12.82 4.40
CA PHE A 20 12.79 12.87 3.11
C PHE A 20 12.21 14.26 2.81
N TYR A 21 12.25 15.21 3.75
CA TYR A 21 11.72 16.57 3.57
C TYR A 21 12.71 17.46 2.81
N ILE A 22 12.85 17.21 1.52
CA ILE A 22 13.80 17.89 0.64
C ILE A 22 13.04 18.86 -0.27
N GLY A 23 13.46 20.13 -0.29
CA GLY A 23 12.87 21.12 -1.22
C GLY A 23 11.42 21.49 -0.91
N GLY A 24 11.01 21.39 0.36
CA GLY A 24 9.65 21.69 0.82
C GLY A 24 8.63 20.57 0.52
N ALA A 25 7.35 20.88 0.66
CA ALA A 25 6.27 19.90 0.57
C ALA A 25 6.24 19.09 -0.75
N ASN A 26 6.53 19.74 -1.88
CA ASN A 26 6.50 19.08 -3.19
C ASN A 26 7.65 18.09 -3.37
N GLY A 27 8.87 18.47 -2.97
CA GLY A 27 10.01 17.56 -3.05
C GLY A 27 9.90 16.43 -2.04
N ALA A 28 9.36 16.69 -0.84
CA ALA A 28 9.03 15.67 0.13
C ALA A 28 8.00 14.66 -0.41
N ALA A 29 6.92 15.13 -1.05
CA ALA A 29 5.93 14.26 -1.69
C ALA A 29 6.54 13.41 -2.81
N PHE A 30 7.46 13.98 -3.62
CA PHE A 30 8.17 13.25 -4.65
C PHE A 30 9.05 12.15 -4.07
N VAL A 31 9.90 12.47 -3.08
CA VAL A 31 10.78 11.50 -2.41
C VAL A 31 9.96 10.38 -1.76
N LEU A 32 8.89 10.72 -1.06
CA LEU A 32 7.99 9.75 -0.44
C LEU A 32 7.31 8.84 -1.47
N GLY A 33 6.76 9.42 -2.53
CA GLY A 33 6.10 8.68 -3.61
C GLY A 33 7.05 7.71 -4.28
N THR A 34 8.27 8.14 -4.61
CA THR A 34 9.30 7.28 -5.19
C THR A 34 9.75 6.19 -4.22
N PHE A 35 10.00 6.52 -2.96
CA PHE A 35 10.48 5.57 -1.95
C PHE A 35 9.45 4.49 -1.61
N LEU A 36 8.21 4.88 -1.33
CA LEU A 36 7.12 3.94 -1.04
C LEU A 36 6.70 3.18 -2.30
N GLY A 37 6.73 3.82 -3.48
CA GLY A 37 6.52 3.15 -4.76
C GLY A 37 7.60 2.09 -5.05
N PHE A 38 8.86 2.35 -4.69
CA PHE A 38 9.92 1.34 -4.76
C PHE A 38 9.69 0.19 -3.77
N ALA A 39 9.33 0.48 -2.52
CA ALA A 39 8.98 -0.54 -1.52
C ALA A 39 7.85 -1.47 -2.01
N CYS A 40 6.85 -0.89 -2.66
CA CYS A 40 5.77 -1.59 -3.34
C CYS A 40 6.27 -2.61 -4.36
N LEU A 41 7.14 -2.18 -5.27
CA LEU A 41 7.71 -3.04 -6.32
C LEU A 41 8.57 -4.16 -5.72
N VAL A 42 9.33 -3.86 -4.66
CA VAL A 42 10.10 -4.87 -3.91
C VAL A 42 9.18 -5.90 -3.27
N GLY A 43 8.05 -5.48 -2.69
CA GLY A 43 7.04 -6.36 -2.12
C GLY A 43 6.44 -7.32 -3.14
N ASP A 44 5.99 -6.81 -4.28
CA ASP A 44 5.42 -7.64 -5.36
C ASP A 44 6.47 -8.58 -5.98
N SER A 45 7.69 -8.10 -6.18
CA SER A 45 8.81 -8.92 -6.66
C SER A 45 9.15 -10.06 -5.68
N THR A 46 9.15 -9.76 -4.38
CA THR A 46 9.39 -10.74 -3.32
C THR A 46 8.26 -11.78 -3.27
N GLY A 47 7.00 -11.34 -3.32
CA GLY A 47 5.86 -12.24 -3.41
C GLY A 47 5.95 -13.15 -4.64
N SER A 48 6.31 -12.58 -5.78
CA SER A 48 6.56 -13.32 -7.03
C SER A 48 7.70 -14.31 -6.93
N PHE A 49 8.80 -13.95 -6.27
CA PHE A 49 9.91 -14.87 -6.02
C PHE A 49 9.49 -16.08 -5.17
N PHE A 50 8.79 -15.84 -4.05
CA PHE A 50 8.29 -16.91 -3.19
C PHE A 50 7.27 -17.81 -3.91
N LYS A 51 6.39 -17.23 -4.75
CA LYS A 51 5.46 -18.00 -5.61
C LYS A 51 6.22 -19.01 -6.47
N ARG A 52 7.31 -18.59 -7.13
CA ARG A 52 8.11 -19.49 -7.97
C ARG A 52 8.87 -20.55 -7.19
N ARG A 53 9.34 -20.24 -5.98
CA ARG A 53 10.00 -21.22 -5.10
C ARG A 53 9.06 -22.29 -4.58
N ARG A 54 7.77 -21.99 -4.43
CA ARG A 54 6.73 -22.95 -4.03
C ARG A 54 6.20 -23.80 -5.19
N GLY A 55 6.79 -23.70 -6.39
CA GLY A 55 6.36 -24.48 -7.55
C GLY A 55 5.04 -24.02 -8.18
N LEU A 56 4.49 -22.87 -7.76
CA LEU A 56 3.36 -22.23 -8.43
C LEU A 56 3.86 -21.67 -9.77
N LYS A 57 3.85 -22.51 -10.81
CA LYS A 57 4.16 -22.09 -12.19
C LYS A 57 3.01 -21.23 -12.71
N ARG A 58 3.36 -20.18 -13.48
CA ARG A 58 2.41 -19.47 -14.34
C ARG A 58 1.98 -20.43 -15.44
N GLU A 59 0.94 -21.22 -15.19
CA GLU A 59 0.14 -21.91 -16.21
C GLU A 59 -1.05 -22.58 -15.50
N GLY A 60 -2.27 -22.20 -15.91
CA GLY A 60 -3.52 -22.86 -15.52
C GLY A 60 -4.29 -22.25 -14.35
N ASP A 61 -5.58 -22.61 -14.30
CA ASP A 61 -6.68 -22.23 -13.38
C ASP A 61 -6.36 -22.25 -11.87
N ILE A 62 -5.16 -22.66 -11.48
CA ILE A 62 -4.69 -22.84 -10.11
C ILE A 62 -3.88 -21.61 -9.65
N SER A 63 -3.06 -20.99 -10.52
CA SER A 63 -2.32 -19.76 -10.17
C SER A 63 -3.23 -18.53 -10.14
N SER A 64 -4.34 -18.59 -10.88
CA SER A 64 -5.28 -17.48 -11.04
C SER A 64 -6.19 -17.28 -9.81
N LYS A 65 -6.29 -18.30 -8.94
CA LYS A 65 -7.12 -18.29 -7.71
C LYS A 65 -6.45 -17.67 -6.49
N ALA A 66 -5.31 -16.99 -6.62
CA ALA A 66 -4.60 -16.41 -5.49
C ALA A 66 -4.63 -14.86 -5.45
N PRO A 67 -5.80 -14.18 -5.53
CA PRO A 67 -5.88 -12.71 -5.49
C PRO A 67 -5.40 -12.11 -4.15
N LEU A 68 -5.39 -12.92 -3.08
CA LEU A 68 -4.81 -12.58 -1.78
C LEU A 68 -3.28 -12.46 -1.81
N LEU A 69 -2.60 -13.25 -2.66
CA LEU A 69 -1.13 -13.28 -2.69
C LEU A 69 -0.52 -12.12 -3.46
N ASP A 70 -1.30 -11.44 -4.29
CA ASP A 70 -0.82 -10.34 -5.15
C ASP A 70 -1.03 -8.96 -4.54
N THR A 71 -1.84 -8.87 -3.47
CA THR A 71 -2.17 -7.60 -2.80
C THR A 71 -1.49 -7.44 -1.44
N LEU A 72 -1.28 -8.55 -0.73
CA LEU A 72 -0.70 -8.54 0.61
C LEU A 72 0.82 -8.23 0.63
N PRO A 73 1.69 -8.82 -0.22
CA PRO A 73 3.12 -8.52 -0.17
C PRO A 73 3.44 -7.06 -0.47
N PHE A 74 2.69 -6.47 -1.39
CA PHE A 74 2.72 -5.04 -1.69
C PHE A 74 2.38 -4.19 -0.44
N ALA A 75 1.19 -4.40 0.12
CA ALA A 75 0.70 -3.59 1.25
C ALA A 75 1.60 -3.75 2.49
N ILE A 76 2.05 -4.98 2.77
CA ILE A 76 2.95 -5.29 3.88
C ILE A 76 4.28 -4.56 3.70
N MET A 77 4.90 -4.59 2.53
CA MET A 77 6.19 -3.90 2.33
C MET A 77 6.04 -2.39 2.41
N VAL A 78 4.98 -1.81 1.86
CA VAL A 78 4.73 -0.35 1.95
C VAL A 78 4.55 0.09 3.40
N PHE A 79 3.74 -0.62 4.19
CA PHE A 79 3.55 -0.27 5.60
C PHE A 79 4.78 -0.53 6.44
N LEU A 80 5.50 -1.64 6.21
CA LEU A 80 6.75 -1.94 6.91
C LEU A 80 7.81 -0.87 6.64
N TRP A 81 8.01 -0.48 5.38
CA TRP A 81 8.95 0.58 5.03
C TRP A 81 8.49 1.93 5.57
N GLY A 82 7.19 2.22 5.53
CA GLY A 82 6.62 3.40 6.15
C GLY A 82 6.97 3.49 7.62
N GLN A 83 6.77 2.42 8.38
CA GLN A 83 7.04 2.37 9.82
C GLN A 83 8.55 2.43 10.14
N LEU A 84 9.40 1.80 9.33
CA LEU A 84 10.84 1.77 9.59
C LEU A 84 11.56 3.06 9.21
N PHE A 85 11.14 3.72 8.12
CA PHE A 85 11.93 4.80 7.51
C PHE A 85 11.27 6.18 7.61
N LEU A 86 9.97 6.29 7.90
CA LEU A 86 9.30 7.59 7.98
C LEU A 86 9.37 8.24 9.37
N GLY A 87 9.97 7.58 10.35
CA GLY A 87 10.34 8.18 11.66
C GLY A 87 9.18 8.87 12.38
N PRO A 88 9.36 10.09 12.92
CA PRO A 88 8.32 10.81 13.68
C PRO A 88 7.20 11.41 12.80
N SER A 89 7.19 11.15 11.49
CA SER A 89 6.16 11.69 10.62
C SER A 89 4.77 11.14 10.99
N VAL A 90 3.73 11.93 10.70
CA VAL A 90 2.34 11.53 10.91
C VAL A 90 2.02 10.19 10.24
N LEU A 91 2.64 9.89 9.10
CA LEU A 91 2.46 8.63 8.36
C LEU A 91 2.96 7.39 9.10
N ALA A 92 3.89 7.55 10.05
CA ALA A 92 4.39 6.47 10.90
C ALA A 92 3.79 6.48 12.33
N SER A 93 2.83 7.36 12.60
CA SER A 93 2.22 7.49 13.93
C SER A 93 1.55 6.19 14.41
N GLU A 94 1.58 5.98 15.72
CA GLU A 94 1.00 4.81 16.37
C GLU A 94 -0.51 4.66 16.09
N GLU A 95 -1.20 5.79 15.97
CA GLU A 95 -2.63 5.91 15.64
C GLU A 95 -2.98 5.29 14.27
N LEU A 96 -2.04 5.29 13.33
CA LEU A 96 -2.27 4.73 11.99
C LEU A 96 -2.02 3.22 11.91
N ARG A 97 -1.43 2.59 12.93
CA ARG A 97 -1.15 1.15 12.90
C ARG A 97 -2.42 0.31 12.82
N LEU A 98 -3.46 0.70 13.56
CA LEU A 98 -4.76 0.02 13.52
C LEU A 98 -5.45 0.17 12.15
N PRO A 99 -5.56 1.38 11.56
CA PRO A 99 -5.98 1.55 10.16
C PRO A 99 -5.16 0.76 9.15
N MET A 100 -3.82 0.71 9.27
CA MET A 100 -2.96 -0.08 8.38
C MET A 100 -3.28 -1.57 8.46
N LEU A 101 -3.45 -2.11 9.66
CA LEU A 101 -3.84 -3.51 9.85
C LEU A 101 -5.24 -3.78 9.28
N ALA A 102 -6.18 -2.87 9.51
CA ALA A 102 -7.51 -2.95 8.93
C ALA A 102 -7.46 -2.94 7.39
N LEU A 103 -6.58 -2.13 6.79
CA LEU A 103 -6.35 -2.11 5.34
C LEU A 103 -5.80 -3.45 4.85
N ILE A 104 -4.78 -4.02 5.49
CA ILE A 104 -4.26 -5.36 5.14
C ILE A 104 -5.39 -6.41 5.11
N ILE A 105 -6.32 -6.36 6.07
CA ILE A 105 -7.42 -7.31 6.18
C ILE A 105 -8.53 -7.03 5.16
N ILE A 106 -8.89 -5.77 4.94
CA ILE A 106 -10.02 -5.39 4.06
C ILE A 106 -9.65 -5.43 2.58
N THR A 107 -8.39 -5.18 2.23
CA THR A 107 -7.89 -5.18 0.84
C THR A 107 -8.25 -6.47 0.09
N PRO A 108 -7.98 -7.68 0.60
CA PRO A 108 -8.38 -8.89 -0.12
C PRO A 108 -9.90 -9.08 -0.21
N VAL A 109 -10.65 -8.61 0.78
CA VAL A 109 -12.12 -8.64 0.76
C VAL A 109 -12.65 -7.73 -0.35
N LEU A 110 -12.16 -6.50 -0.43
CA LEU A 110 -12.50 -5.54 -1.49
C LEU A 110 -12.13 -6.09 -2.86
N HIS A 111 -10.88 -6.54 -3.06
CA HIS A 111 -10.44 -7.09 -4.35
C HIS A 111 -11.31 -8.26 -4.81
N ARG A 112 -11.63 -9.20 -3.90
CA ARG A 112 -12.50 -10.33 -4.22
C ARG A 112 -13.93 -9.90 -4.54
N SER A 113 -14.45 -8.90 -3.82
CA SER A 113 -15.80 -8.38 -4.03
C SER A 113 -15.92 -7.73 -5.41
N PHE A 114 -14.95 -6.90 -5.79
CA PHE A 114 -14.90 -6.30 -7.13
C PHE A 114 -14.76 -7.34 -8.24
N ASN A 115 -13.92 -8.36 -8.06
CA ASN A 115 -13.77 -9.45 -9.05
C ASN A 115 -15.07 -10.24 -9.22
N LEU A 116 -15.80 -10.52 -8.13
CA LEU A 116 -17.09 -11.22 -8.20
C LEU A 116 -18.17 -10.38 -8.90
N ILE A 117 -18.23 -9.08 -8.62
CA ILE A 117 -19.17 -8.16 -9.27
C ILE A 117 -18.85 -8.06 -10.77
N GLY A 118 -17.59 -7.89 -11.13
CA GLY A 118 -17.15 -7.84 -12.53
C GLY A 118 -17.50 -9.11 -13.30
N TYR A 119 -17.34 -10.28 -12.67
CA TYR A 119 -17.78 -11.55 -13.26
C TYR A 119 -19.30 -11.62 -13.44
N LYS A 120 -20.08 -11.20 -12.44
CA LYS A 120 -21.56 -11.22 -12.52
C LYS A 120 -22.12 -10.28 -13.60
N ILE A 121 -21.42 -9.18 -13.90
CA ILE A 121 -21.83 -8.20 -14.92
C ILE A 121 -21.25 -8.56 -16.30
N GLY A 122 -20.41 -9.60 -16.40
CA GLY A 122 -19.78 -10.03 -17.65
C GLY A 122 -18.59 -9.17 -18.09
N TRP A 123 -18.03 -8.34 -17.19
CA TRP A 123 -16.81 -7.55 -17.43
C TRP A 123 -15.53 -8.37 -17.20
N LYS A 124 -15.64 -9.51 -16.53
CA LYS A 124 -14.55 -10.48 -16.34
C LYS A 124 -15.05 -11.88 -16.69
N ASP A 125 -14.17 -12.66 -17.32
CA ASP A 125 -14.44 -14.06 -17.65
C ASP A 125 -14.29 -15.00 -16.44
N VAL A 126 -13.70 -14.54 -15.33
CA VAL A 126 -13.45 -15.33 -14.10
C VAL A 126 -13.72 -14.53 -12.82
N PRO A 127 -14.17 -15.17 -11.72
CA PRO A 127 -14.62 -14.50 -10.49
C PRO A 127 -13.51 -14.16 -9.49
N TYR A 128 -12.23 -14.36 -9.85
CA TYR A 128 -11.08 -14.18 -8.97
C TYR A 128 -10.08 -13.15 -9.49
#